data_AF-A0A447KUL8-F1
#
_entry.id   AF-A0A447KUL8-F1
#
_cell.length_a   1.000
_cell.length_b   1.000
_cell.length_c   1.000
_cell.angle_alpha   90.00
_cell.angle_beta   90.00
_cell.angle_gamma   90.00
#
_symmetry.space_group_name_H-M   'P 1'
#
loop_
_entity.id
_entity.type
_entity.pdbx_description
1 polymer ?
#
loop_
_entity_poly.entity_id
_entity_poly.type
_entity_poly.pdbx_seq_one_letter_code
_entity_poly.pdbx_strand_id
1 'polypeptide(L)'
;MLLFTVVAGGVVCIGTHSVDLFNRILFSAKIVFLIVMLGLMLPNIHQTNLMTLPLEQGLALSAIPVIFTSFGFHGSVPSIVNYMGGNIRKLRWIFIVGSAIPLVAYIFWQLATLGSISSNTFVGILAQQAGLNGLLQAVRDVVATPHVELAVHLFADLALATSFLGVSLGLFDFLADLCKRQDNARGRLQTGLITFLPPLVFALFYPRGFVLALGFAAIALSVLALLLPSLLVWKTRRQHQARYRVWGGTPALAVVFICGITVIAIQLGIASGMLPAVG
;
A
#
# COMPACT_ATOMS: atom_id res chain seq x y z
N MET A 1 -11.86 13.96 7.08
CA MET A 1 -10.45 14.30 6.75
C MET A 1 -9.82 15.26 7.74
N LEU A 2 -10.31 16.50 7.90
CA LEU A 2 -9.70 17.48 8.83
C LEU A 2 -9.52 16.97 10.27
N LEU A 3 -10.59 16.43 10.87
CA LEU A 3 -10.53 15.89 12.23
C LEU A 3 -9.57 14.71 12.36
N PHE A 4 -9.54 13.82 11.35
CA PHE A 4 -8.58 12.72 11.29
C PHE A 4 -7.13 13.23 11.20
N THR A 5 -6.84 14.19 10.34
CA THR A 5 -5.49 14.76 10.19
C THR A 5 -5.03 15.47 11.46
N VAL A 6 -5.92 16.20 12.14
CA VAL A 6 -5.59 16.88 13.40
C VAL A 6 -5.31 15.86 14.52
N VAL A 7 -6.16 14.85 14.69
CA VAL A 7 -6.01 13.83 15.74
C VAL A 7 -4.79 12.95 15.46
N ALA A 8 -4.70 12.36 14.26
CA ALA A 8 -3.62 11.46 13.92
C ALA A 8 -2.27 12.20 13.77
N GLY A 9 -2.27 13.40 13.18
CA GLY A 9 -1.08 14.25 13.10
C GLY A 9 -0.62 14.74 14.47
N GLY A 10 -1.56 15.06 15.37
CA GLY A 10 -1.27 15.37 16.76
C GLY A 10 -0.59 14.21 17.49
N VAL A 11 -1.08 12.98 17.33
CA VAL A 11 -0.46 11.77 17.91
C VAL A 11 0.98 11.59 17.41
N VAL A 12 1.24 11.79 16.12
CA VAL A 12 2.59 11.74 15.54
C VAL A 12 3.51 12.83 16.13
N CYS A 13 2.97 14.02 16.40
CA CYS A 13 3.72 15.14 16.98
C CYS A 13 4.02 14.98 18.48
N ILE A 14 3.36 14.07 19.21
CA ILE A 14 3.55 13.90 20.66
C ILE A 14 4.76 13.00 20.97
N GLY A 15 4.99 11.91 20.23
CA GLY A 15 6.16 11.04 20.47
C GLY A 15 6.14 9.71 19.73
N THR A 16 7.31 9.28 19.24
CA THR A 16 7.53 7.99 18.56
C THR A 16 7.07 6.79 19.39
N HIS A 17 7.31 6.80 20.71
CA HIS A 17 6.90 5.72 21.62
C HIS A 17 5.36 5.59 21.76
N SER A 18 4.64 6.73 21.82
CA SER A 18 3.18 6.72 21.87
C SER A 18 2.57 6.25 20.54
N VAL A 19 3.18 6.64 19.42
CA VAL A 19 2.75 6.18 18.08
C VAL A 19 2.97 4.68 17.93
N ASP A 20 4.11 4.13 18.39
CA ASP A 20 4.40 2.71 18.30
C ASP A 20 3.42 1.86 19.12
N LEU A 21 3.15 2.23 20.38
CA LEU A 21 2.17 1.54 21.23
C LEU A 21 0.77 1.57 20.60
N PHE A 22 0.34 2.74 20.13
CA PHE A 22 -0.97 2.90 19.52
C PHE A 22 -1.08 2.11 18.21
N ASN A 23 -0.06 2.17 17.35
CA ASN A 23 -0.02 1.42 16.11
C ASN A 23 -0.04 -0.09 16.36
N ARG A 24 0.63 -0.58 17.42
CA ARG A 24 0.61 -2.00 17.79
C ARG A 24 -0.80 -2.47 18.21
N ILE A 25 -1.50 -1.68 19.02
CA ILE A 25 -2.88 -1.97 19.43
C ILE A 25 -3.81 -1.97 18.21
N LEU A 26 -3.74 -0.92 17.38
CA LEU A 26 -4.55 -0.82 16.17
C LEU A 26 -4.26 -1.94 15.19
N PHE A 27 -3.00 -2.37 15.06
CA PHE A 27 -2.61 -3.48 14.20
C PHE A 27 -3.20 -4.80 14.71
N SER A 28 -3.14 -5.08 16.02
CA SER A 28 -3.79 -6.26 16.60
C SER A 28 -5.30 -6.24 16.37
N ALA A 29 -5.97 -5.11 16.59
CA ALA A 29 -7.39 -4.95 16.31
C ALA A 29 -7.69 -5.18 14.81
N LYS A 30 -6.88 -4.62 13.90
CA LYS A 30 -7.01 -4.81 12.46
C LYS A 30 -7.00 -6.28 12.06
N ILE A 31 -6.11 -7.09 12.63
CA ILE A 31 -6.05 -8.52 12.33
C ILE A 31 -7.31 -9.25 12.82
N VAL A 32 -7.82 -8.93 14.01
CA VAL A 32 -9.08 -9.50 14.51
C VAL A 32 -10.25 -9.16 13.59
N PHE A 33 -10.40 -7.88 13.23
CA PHE A 33 -11.46 -7.45 12.33
C PHE A 33 -11.33 -8.03 10.92
N LEU A 34 -10.10 -8.24 10.42
CA LEU A 34 -9.88 -8.96 9.16
C LEU A 34 -10.43 -10.39 9.24
N ILE A 35 -10.13 -11.13 10.30
CA ILE A 35 -10.60 -12.52 10.47
C ILE A 35 -12.14 -12.55 10.57
N VAL A 36 -12.73 -11.65 11.35
CA VAL A 36 -14.19 -11.54 11.47
C VAL A 36 -14.82 -11.19 10.13
N MET A 37 -14.29 -10.19 9.43
CA MET A 37 -14.75 -9.77 8.10
C MET A 37 -14.70 -10.93 7.10
N LEU A 38 -13.59 -11.67 7.05
CA LEU A 38 -13.46 -12.83 6.18
C LEU A 38 -14.46 -13.93 6.56
N GLY A 39 -14.63 -14.25 7.85
CA GLY A 39 -15.59 -15.25 8.30
C GLY A 39 -17.05 -14.91 7.94
N LEU A 40 -17.38 -13.62 7.89
CA LEU A 40 -18.70 -13.13 7.53
C LEU A 40 -18.92 -13.02 6.01
N MET A 41 -17.88 -12.73 5.23
CA MET A 41 -18.01 -12.55 3.78
C MET A 41 -17.79 -13.84 2.98
N LEU A 42 -16.91 -14.75 3.43
CA LEU A 42 -16.64 -16.02 2.73
C LEU A 42 -17.90 -16.85 2.43
N PRO A 43 -18.90 -16.96 3.33
CA PRO A 43 -20.15 -17.69 3.04
C PRO A 43 -20.99 -17.08 1.93
N ASN A 44 -20.80 -15.79 1.62
CA ASN A 44 -21.57 -15.07 0.60
C ASN A 44 -20.91 -15.13 -0.79
N ILE A 45 -19.82 -15.90 -0.94
CA ILE A 45 -19.13 -16.04 -2.22
C ILE A 45 -19.97 -16.86 -3.19
N HIS A 46 -20.28 -16.27 -4.34
CA HIS A 46 -20.90 -16.96 -5.47
C HIS A 46 -19.86 -17.17 -6.55
N GLN A 47 -19.65 -18.43 -6.96
CA GLN A 47 -18.64 -18.79 -7.97
C GLN A 47 -18.86 -18.07 -9.31
N THR A 48 -20.10 -17.74 -9.64
CA THR A 48 -20.48 -16.96 -10.83
C THR A 48 -19.80 -15.59 -10.86
N ASN A 49 -19.66 -14.91 -9.71
CA ASN A 49 -19.00 -13.61 -9.62
C ASN A 49 -17.48 -13.70 -9.85
N LEU A 50 -16.85 -14.81 -9.46
CA LEU A 50 -15.42 -15.04 -9.65
C LEU A 50 -15.05 -15.38 -11.11
N MET A 51 -16.01 -15.91 -11.86
CA MET A 51 -15.82 -16.30 -13.27
C MET A 51 -16.17 -15.18 -14.26
N THR A 52 -16.73 -14.05 -13.79
CA THR A 52 -16.88 -12.87 -14.66
C THR A 52 -15.50 -12.27 -14.91
N LEU A 53 -15.00 -12.42 -16.14
CA LEU A 53 -13.77 -11.77 -16.58
C LEU A 53 -13.92 -10.24 -16.48
N PRO A 54 -12.83 -9.50 -16.23
CA PRO A 54 -12.86 -8.04 -16.27
C PRO A 54 -13.43 -7.59 -17.62
N LEU A 55 -14.47 -6.76 -17.57
CA LEU A 55 -15.26 -6.31 -18.72
C LEU A 55 -14.41 -5.59 -19.79
N GLU A 56 -13.20 -5.14 -19.43
CA GLU A 56 -12.18 -4.66 -20.36
C GLU A 56 -10.78 -5.19 -20.03
N GLN A 57 -10.09 -5.78 -21.02
CA GLN A 57 -8.74 -6.35 -20.87
C GLN A 57 -7.70 -5.32 -20.39
N GLY A 58 -7.92 -4.02 -20.63
CA GLY A 58 -7.05 -2.93 -20.20
C GLY A 58 -7.06 -2.67 -18.68
N LEU A 59 -8.12 -3.07 -17.97
CA LEU A 59 -8.23 -2.86 -16.51
C LEU A 59 -7.23 -3.74 -15.73
N ALA A 60 -6.99 -4.96 -16.20
CA ALA A 60 -6.04 -5.87 -15.57
C ALA A 60 -4.60 -5.32 -15.62
N LEU A 61 -4.21 -4.74 -16.76
CA LEU A 61 -2.91 -4.08 -16.90
C LEU A 61 -2.83 -2.86 -16.00
N SER A 62 -3.89 -2.08 -15.93
CA SER A 62 -3.91 -0.82 -15.17
C SER A 62 -3.88 -1.02 -13.66
N ALA A 63 -4.20 -2.22 -13.16
CA ALA A 63 -4.10 -2.58 -11.75
C ALA A 63 -2.65 -2.88 -11.29
N ILE A 64 -1.73 -3.16 -12.23
CA ILE A 64 -0.35 -3.56 -11.92
C ILE A 64 0.38 -2.52 -11.03
N PRO A 65 0.35 -1.21 -11.33
CA PRO A 65 1.01 -0.20 -10.48
C PRO A 65 0.47 -0.18 -9.05
N VAL A 66 -0.86 -0.29 -8.89
CA VAL A 66 -1.51 -0.31 -7.57
C VAL A 66 -1.08 -1.54 -6.77
N ILE A 67 -1.12 -2.72 -7.39
CA ILE A 67 -0.64 -3.98 -6.78
C ILE A 67 0.84 -3.86 -6.41
N PHE A 68 1.67 -3.27 -7.27
CA PHE A 68 3.09 -3.10 -6.98
C PHE A 68 3.32 -2.20 -5.75
N THR A 69 2.56 -1.09 -5.63
CA THR A 69 2.66 -0.20 -4.46
C THR A 69 2.21 -0.85 -3.16
N SER A 70 1.30 -1.84 -3.21
CA SER A 70 0.82 -2.53 -2.00
C SER A 70 1.89 -3.42 -1.33
N PHE A 71 3.00 -3.70 -2.04
CA PHE A 71 4.19 -4.39 -1.53
C PHE A 71 5.39 -3.44 -1.30
N GLY A 72 5.13 -2.15 -1.07
CA GLY A 72 6.15 -1.13 -0.87
C GLY A 72 6.87 -1.18 0.49
N PHE A 73 7.76 -2.17 0.72
CA PHE A 73 8.59 -2.25 1.94
C PHE A 73 10.08 -1.93 1.71
N HIS A 74 10.47 -1.60 0.47
CA HIS A 74 11.87 -1.48 0.04
C HIS A 74 12.68 -0.42 0.82
N GLY A 75 12.03 0.66 1.28
CA GLY A 75 12.69 1.67 2.12
C GLY A 75 13.14 1.13 3.49
N SER A 76 12.51 0.06 3.99
CA SER A 76 12.88 -0.58 5.26
C SER A 76 13.96 -1.65 5.12
N VAL A 77 14.34 -2.03 3.89
CA VAL A 77 15.33 -3.09 3.63
C VAL A 77 16.68 -2.78 4.30
N PRO A 78 17.27 -1.57 4.17
CA PRO A 78 18.56 -1.26 4.81
C PRO A 78 18.51 -1.40 6.34
N SER A 79 17.43 -0.93 6.96
CA SER A 79 17.23 -1.02 8.41
C SER A 79 17.15 -2.47 8.88
N ILE A 80 16.41 -3.33 8.16
CA ILE A 80 16.31 -4.76 8.45
C ILE A 80 17.66 -5.45 8.26
N VAL A 81 18.41 -5.11 7.21
CA VAL A 81 19.76 -5.67 6.95
C VAL A 81 20.73 -5.32 8.10
N ASN A 82 20.70 -4.06 8.56
CA ASN A 82 21.52 -3.61 9.67
C ASN A 82 21.13 -4.31 10.98
N TYR A 83 19.83 -4.38 11.29
CA TYR A 83 19.30 -5.04 12.49
C TYR A 83 19.68 -6.53 12.56
N MET A 84 19.69 -7.20 11.40
CA MET A 84 20.04 -8.63 11.31
C MET A 84 21.55 -8.90 11.21
N GLY A 85 22.39 -7.86 11.31
CA GLY A 85 23.84 -7.97 11.19
C GLY A 85 24.30 -8.59 9.86
N GLY A 86 23.55 -8.38 8.77
CA GLY A 86 23.86 -8.95 7.47
C GLY A 86 23.68 -10.47 7.35
N ASN A 87 22.97 -11.13 8.27
CA ASN A 87 22.72 -12.57 8.19
C ASN A 87 21.77 -12.94 7.02
N ILE A 88 22.34 -13.34 5.89
CA ILE A 88 21.64 -13.61 4.62
C ILE A 88 20.53 -14.66 4.77
N ARG A 89 20.76 -15.74 5.54
CA ARG A 89 19.77 -16.82 5.69
C ARG A 89 18.54 -16.33 6.44
N LYS A 90 18.73 -15.56 7.51
CA LYS A 90 17.61 -14.96 8.26
C LYS A 90 16.90 -13.89 7.43
N LEU A 91 17.65 -13.04 6.73
CA LEU A 91 17.10 -12.00 5.85
C LEU A 91 16.19 -12.57 4.77
N ARG A 92 16.60 -13.68 4.14
CA ARG A 92 15.77 -14.37 3.13
C ARG A 92 14.41 -14.77 3.69
N TRP A 93 14.38 -15.40 4.86
CA TRP A 93 13.13 -15.81 5.50
C TRP A 93 12.27 -14.62 5.93
N ILE A 94 12.89 -13.55 6.45
CA ILE A 94 12.17 -12.32 6.81
C ILE A 94 11.46 -11.74 5.59
N PHE A 95 12.12 -11.62 4.43
CA PHE A 95 11.48 -11.07 3.24
C PHE A 95 10.43 -12.01 2.63
N ILE A 96 10.66 -13.32 2.61
CA ILE A 96 9.70 -14.29 2.08
C ILE A 96 8.44 -14.31 2.96
N VAL A 97 8.58 -14.54 4.27
CA VAL A 97 7.45 -14.63 5.19
C VAL A 97 6.76 -13.27 5.32
N GLY A 98 7.54 -12.20 5.43
CA GLY A 98 7.04 -10.84 5.53
C GLY A 98 6.23 -10.40 4.31
N SER A 99 6.53 -10.91 3.11
CA SER A 99 5.74 -10.64 1.89
C SER A 99 4.59 -11.62 1.70
N ALA A 100 4.75 -12.87 2.13
CA ALA A 100 3.70 -13.89 2.00
C ALA A 100 2.47 -13.58 2.87
N ILE A 101 2.65 -13.03 4.07
CA ILE A 101 1.54 -12.70 4.97
C ILE A 101 0.58 -11.67 4.33
N PRO A 102 1.05 -10.50 3.84
CA PRO A 102 0.19 -9.56 3.10
C PRO A 102 -0.43 -10.18 1.85
N LEU A 103 0.32 -10.98 1.09
CA LEU A 103 -0.20 -11.63 -0.12
C LEU A 103 -1.41 -12.51 0.17
N VAL A 104 -1.33 -13.35 1.21
CA VAL A 104 -2.45 -14.20 1.64
C VAL A 104 -3.65 -13.35 2.06
N ALA A 105 -3.42 -12.29 2.84
CA ALA A 105 -4.47 -11.36 3.24
C ALA A 105 -5.13 -10.68 2.04
N TYR A 106 -4.36 -10.22 1.06
CA TYR A 106 -4.88 -9.62 -0.17
C TYR A 106 -5.68 -10.61 -1.02
N ILE A 107 -5.24 -11.87 -1.13
CA ILE A 107 -5.99 -12.91 -1.85
C ILE A 107 -7.34 -13.16 -1.18
N PHE A 108 -7.37 -13.35 0.15
CA PHE A 108 -8.62 -13.57 0.87
C PHE A 108 -9.55 -12.36 0.80
N TRP A 109 -9.01 -11.15 0.92
CA TRP A 109 -9.75 -9.91 0.73
C TRP A 109 -10.38 -9.82 -0.66
N GLN A 110 -9.60 -10.11 -1.70
CA GLN A 110 -10.05 -10.04 -3.09
C GLN A 110 -11.11 -11.11 -3.38
N LEU A 111 -10.94 -12.33 -2.87
CA LEU A 111 -11.93 -13.40 -2.98
C LEU A 111 -13.23 -13.05 -2.26
N ALA A 112 -13.15 -12.52 -1.05
CA ALA A 112 -14.32 -12.10 -0.28
C ALA A 112 -15.08 -10.97 -0.99
N THR A 113 -14.38 -9.95 -1.47
CA THR A 113 -15.00 -8.78 -2.11
C THR A 113 -15.54 -9.10 -3.51
N LEU A 114 -14.74 -9.64 -4.41
CA LEU A 114 -15.17 -9.99 -5.77
C LEU A 114 -16.13 -11.19 -5.80
N GLY A 115 -16.00 -12.12 -4.86
CA GLY A 115 -16.87 -13.30 -4.80
C GLY A 115 -18.25 -12.96 -4.26
N SER A 116 -18.35 -12.01 -3.32
CA SER A 116 -19.62 -11.64 -2.70
C SER A 116 -20.41 -10.64 -3.54
N ILE A 117 -19.74 -9.71 -4.23
CA ILE A 117 -20.38 -8.61 -4.96
C ILE A 117 -20.44 -8.93 -6.46
N SER A 118 -21.62 -8.79 -7.09
CA SER A 118 -21.74 -8.99 -8.54
C SER A 118 -21.02 -7.90 -9.34
N SER A 119 -20.44 -8.24 -10.48
CA SER A 119 -19.70 -7.30 -11.34
C SER A 119 -20.55 -6.10 -11.80
N ASN A 120 -21.84 -6.31 -12.10
CA ASN A 120 -22.74 -5.22 -12.52
C ASN A 120 -23.00 -4.23 -11.38
N THR A 121 -23.26 -4.75 -10.17
CA THR A 121 -23.43 -3.92 -8.96
C THR A 121 -22.14 -3.18 -8.63
N PHE A 122 -21.00 -3.85 -8.72
CA PHE A 122 -19.70 -3.27 -8.41
C PHE A 122 -19.33 -2.11 -9.34
N VAL A 123 -19.52 -2.27 -10.65
CA VAL A 123 -19.27 -1.21 -11.65
C VAL A 123 -20.24 -0.05 -11.47
N GLY A 124 -21.53 -0.33 -11.24
CA GLY A 124 -22.53 0.71 -11.01
C GLY A 124 -22.23 1.57 -9.78
N ILE A 125 -21.75 0.95 -8.70
CA ILE A 125 -21.40 1.66 -7.47
C ILE A 125 -20.08 2.41 -7.60
N LEU A 126 -19.06 1.84 -8.25
CA LEU A 126 -17.80 2.54 -8.55
C LEU A 126 -18.01 3.78 -9.41
N ALA A 127 -18.96 3.75 -10.34
CA ALA A 127 -19.32 4.90 -11.15
C ALA A 127 -19.91 6.06 -10.32
N GLN A 128 -20.55 5.76 -9.18
CA GLN A 128 -21.11 6.77 -8.27
C GLN A 128 -20.12 7.21 -7.19
N GLN A 129 -19.38 6.26 -6.59
CA GLN A 129 -18.39 6.51 -5.56
C GLN A 129 -17.14 5.64 -5.80
N ALA A 130 -16.06 6.28 -6.26
CA ALA A 130 -14.79 5.59 -6.46
C ALA A 130 -14.10 5.23 -5.13
N GLY A 131 -13.31 4.16 -5.14
CA GLY A 131 -12.45 3.77 -4.03
C GLY A 131 -13.17 3.08 -2.87
N LEU A 132 -12.62 3.22 -1.66
CA LEU A 132 -13.06 2.47 -0.48
C LEU A 132 -14.53 2.72 -0.10
N ASN A 133 -15.00 3.96 -0.21
CA ASN A 133 -16.38 4.31 0.14
C ASN A 133 -17.39 3.59 -0.76
N GLY A 134 -17.10 3.49 -2.06
CA GLY A 134 -17.92 2.71 -2.99
C GLY A 134 -17.91 1.22 -2.66
N LEU A 135 -16.74 0.66 -2.31
CA LEU A 135 -16.66 -0.74 -1.87
C LEU A 135 -17.50 -0.98 -0.61
N LEU A 136 -17.41 -0.08 0.37
CA LEU A 136 -18.18 -0.16 1.62
C LEU A 136 -19.69 -0.05 1.35
N GLN A 137 -20.10 0.80 0.42
CA GLN A 137 -21.49 0.89 -0.03
C GLN A 137 -21.94 -0.40 -0.75
N ALA A 138 -21.11 -0.97 -1.61
CA ALA A 138 -21.41 -2.23 -2.29
C ALA A 138 -21.57 -3.40 -1.33
N VAL A 139 -20.73 -3.47 -0.29
CA VAL A 139 -20.88 -4.46 0.78
C VAL A 139 -22.21 -4.26 1.54
N ARG A 140 -22.60 -3.02 1.83
CA ARG A 140 -23.90 -2.71 2.48
C ARG A 140 -25.07 -3.23 1.64
N ASP A 141 -25.06 -2.91 0.35
CA ASP A 141 -26.17 -3.21 -0.55
C ASP A 141 -26.32 -4.71 -0.81
N VAL A 142 -25.22 -5.48 -0.78
CA VAL A 142 -25.23 -6.91 -1.10
C VAL A 142 -25.38 -7.81 0.13
N VAL A 143 -24.69 -7.49 1.24
CA VAL A 143 -24.63 -8.41 2.39
C VAL A 143 -25.75 -8.15 3.41
N ALA A 144 -26.43 -6.99 3.35
CA ALA A 144 -27.67 -6.66 4.05
C ALA A 144 -27.74 -7.04 5.55
N THR A 145 -26.60 -7.17 6.22
CA THR A 145 -26.50 -7.48 7.65
C THR A 145 -25.62 -6.44 8.35
N PRO A 146 -26.14 -5.73 9.37
CA PRO A 146 -25.42 -4.65 10.05
C PRO A 146 -24.05 -5.05 10.60
N HIS A 147 -23.89 -6.34 10.96
CA HIS A 147 -22.65 -6.88 11.51
C HIS A 147 -21.53 -6.99 10.46
N VAL A 148 -21.84 -7.33 9.21
CA VAL A 148 -20.83 -7.45 8.15
C VAL A 148 -20.35 -6.07 7.72
N GLU A 149 -21.29 -5.15 7.55
CA GLU A 149 -20.99 -3.75 7.30
C GLU A 149 -20.05 -3.19 8.36
N LEU A 150 -20.41 -3.31 9.64
CA LEU A 150 -19.61 -2.80 10.75
C LEU A 150 -18.20 -3.41 10.76
N ALA A 151 -18.08 -4.73 10.55
CA ALA A 151 -16.79 -5.41 10.53
C ALA A 151 -15.89 -4.92 9.37
N VAL A 152 -16.44 -4.73 8.18
CA VAL A 152 -15.69 -4.25 7.00
C VAL A 152 -15.29 -2.79 7.17
N HIS A 153 -16.18 -1.92 7.69
CA HIS A 153 -15.86 -0.52 8.00
C HIS A 153 -14.75 -0.42 9.04
N LEU A 154 -14.88 -1.10 10.19
CA LEU A 154 -13.87 -1.07 11.25
C LEU A 154 -12.53 -1.63 10.77
N PHE A 155 -12.52 -2.72 9.99
CA PHE A 155 -11.29 -3.22 9.38
C PHE A 155 -10.64 -2.17 8.48
N ALA A 156 -11.41 -1.56 7.59
CA ALA A 156 -10.89 -0.58 6.63
C ALA A 156 -10.36 0.68 7.32
N ASP A 157 -11.08 1.19 8.32
CA ASP A 157 -10.65 2.34 9.12
C ASP A 157 -9.38 2.06 9.91
N LEU A 158 -9.28 0.88 10.54
CA LEU A 158 -8.06 0.46 11.25
C LEU A 158 -6.89 0.23 10.29
N ALA A 159 -7.15 -0.33 9.12
CA ALA A 159 -6.14 -0.51 8.07
C ALA A 159 -5.59 0.84 7.58
N LEU A 160 -6.49 1.79 7.32
CA LEU A 160 -6.11 3.15 6.94
C LEU A 160 -5.36 3.86 8.06
N ALA A 161 -5.83 3.78 9.30
CA ALA A 161 -5.19 4.43 10.45
C ALA A 161 -3.78 3.90 10.70
N THR A 162 -3.60 2.56 10.74
CA THR A 162 -2.27 1.94 10.95
C THR A 162 -1.29 2.27 9.83
N SER A 163 -1.75 2.23 8.57
CA SER A 163 -0.93 2.63 7.41
C SER A 163 -0.55 4.10 7.48
N PHE A 164 -1.53 4.98 7.77
CA PHE A 164 -1.32 6.41 7.88
C PHE A 164 -0.32 6.76 8.97
N LEU A 165 -0.45 6.20 10.17
CA LEU A 165 0.46 6.48 11.29
C LEU A 165 1.89 6.03 10.99
N GLY A 166 2.07 4.81 10.45
CA GLY A 166 3.39 4.29 10.12
C GLY A 166 4.10 5.12 9.05
N VAL A 167 3.40 5.43 7.95
CA VAL A 167 3.96 6.23 6.85
C VAL A 167 4.21 7.68 7.28
N SER A 168 3.28 8.28 8.03
CA SER A 168 3.42 9.66 8.49
C SER A 168 4.56 9.83 9.48
N LEU A 169 4.78 8.87 10.37
CA LEU A 169 5.92 8.87 11.28
C LEU A 169 7.24 8.82 10.50
N GLY A 170 7.35 7.89 9.53
CA GLY A 170 8.55 7.79 8.70
C GLY A 170 8.81 9.04 7.86
N LEU A 171 7.77 9.66 7.31
CA LEU A 171 7.88 10.93 6.58
C LEU A 171 8.23 12.10 7.50
N PHE A 172 7.66 12.13 8.71
CA PHE A 172 7.98 13.13 9.73
C PHE A 172 9.46 13.08 10.11
N ASP A 173 9.98 11.89 10.45
CA ASP A 173 11.37 11.70 10.83
C ASP A 173 12.31 12.06 9.66
N PHE A 174 11.98 11.61 8.44
CA PHE A 174 12.75 11.97 7.24
C PHE A 174 12.81 13.48 7.00
N LEU A 175 11.68 14.19 7.13
CA LEU A 175 11.63 15.65 6.93
C LEU A 175 12.31 16.41 8.08
N ALA A 176 12.22 15.91 9.31
CA ALA A 176 12.95 16.46 10.44
C ALA A 176 14.46 16.41 10.19
N ASP A 177 14.97 15.26 9.76
CA ASP A 177 16.38 15.06 9.43
C ASP A 177 16.83 15.89 8.23
N LEU A 178 16.05 15.89 7.15
CA LEU A 178 16.35 16.63 5.92
C LEU A 178 16.40 18.14 6.17
N CYS A 179 15.47 18.66 6.97
CA CYS A 179 15.42 20.07 7.34
C CYS A 179 16.28 20.42 8.57
N LYS A 180 17.04 19.45 9.11
CA LYS A 180 17.90 19.60 10.30
C LYS A 180 17.16 20.24 11.48
N ARG A 181 15.92 19.82 11.72
CA ARG A 181 15.08 20.39 12.78
C ARG A 181 15.41 19.78 14.13
N GLN A 182 15.35 20.63 15.15
CA GLN A 182 15.58 20.23 16.53
C GLN A 182 14.34 19.54 17.09
N ASP A 183 14.57 18.57 17.98
CA ASP A 183 13.50 17.84 18.69
C ASP A 183 12.95 18.67 19.86
N ASN A 184 12.41 19.86 19.55
CA ASN A 184 11.71 20.73 20.50
C ASN A 184 10.29 21.02 19.99
N ALA A 185 9.39 21.50 20.86
CA ALA A 185 7.98 21.69 20.51
C ALA A 185 7.75 22.54 19.24
N ARG A 186 8.57 23.57 19.03
CA ARG A 186 8.51 24.41 17.82
C ARG A 186 9.01 23.68 16.57
N GLY A 187 10.12 22.95 16.68
CA GLY A 187 10.69 22.14 15.60
C GLY A 187 9.75 21.02 15.18
N ARG A 188 9.17 20.30 16.14
CA ARG A 188 8.18 19.25 15.86
C ARG A 188 6.90 19.80 15.24
N LEU A 189 6.42 20.97 15.68
CA LEU A 189 5.26 21.63 15.06
C LEU A 189 5.57 22.02 13.61
N GLN A 190 6.74 22.60 13.34
CA GLN A 190 7.17 22.94 11.98
C GLN A 190 7.28 21.70 11.09
N THR A 191 7.93 20.63 11.57
CA THR A 191 8.01 19.37 10.86
C THR A 191 6.61 18.82 10.59
N GLY A 192 5.74 18.78 11.59
CA GLY A 192 4.35 18.32 11.45
C GLY A 192 3.57 19.11 10.39
N LEU A 193 3.71 20.43 10.35
CA LEU A 193 3.10 21.26 9.30
C LEU A 193 3.62 20.87 7.91
N ILE A 194 4.93 20.72 7.74
CA ILE A 194 5.51 20.33 6.44
C ILE A 194 5.10 18.90 6.05
N THR A 195 4.97 17.99 7.02
CA THR A 195 4.54 16.60 6.80
C THR A 195 3.08 16.49 6.40
N PHE A 196 2.17 17.20 7.07
CA PHE A 196 0.73 16.99 6.93
C PHE A 196 0.01 18.01 6.05
N LEU A 197 0.52 19.24 5.95
CA LEU A 197 -0.17 20.31 5.22
C LEU A 197 -0.20 20.06 3.69
N PRO A 198 0.89 19.65 3.01
CA PRO A 198 0.84 19.37 1.58
C PRO A 198 -0.11 18.21 1.21
N PRO A 199 -0.06 17.04 1.89
CA PRO A 199 -1.04 15.98 1.65
C PRO A 199 -2.48 16.39 1.97
N LEU A 200 -2.71 17.20 3.01
CA LEU A 200 -4.04 17.69 3.36
C LEU A 200 -4.60 18.61 2.27
N VAL A 201 -3.80 19.56 1.78
CA VAL A 201 -4.18 20.44 0.66
C VAL A 201 -4.54 19.59 -0.56
N PHE A 202 -3.68 18.63 -0.93
CA PHE A 202 -3.96 17.73 -2.05
C PHE A 202 -5.29 16.97 -1.86
N ALA A 203 -5.55 16.42 -0.67
CA ALA A 203 -6.77 15.69 -0.38
C ALA A 203 -8.04 16.57 -0.44
N LEU A 204 -7.95 17.85 -0.08
CA LEU A 204 -9.09 18.79 -0.13
C LEU A 204 -9.41 19.24 -1.57
N PHE A 205 -8.40 19.46 -2.41
CA PHE A 205 -8.59 19.93 -3.79
C PHE A 205 -8.78 18.79 -4.81
N TYR A 206 -8.26 17.58 -4.52
CA TYR A 206 -8.35 16.41 -5.39
C TYR A 206 -8.97 15.21 -4.64
N PRO A 207 -10.27 15.23 -4.32
CA PRO A 207 -10.93 14.18 -3.53
C PRO A 207 -10.96 12.80 -4.21
N ARG A 208 -10.85 12.74 -5.54
CA ARG A 208 -10.66 11.48 -6.31
C ARG A 208 -9.19 11.19 -6.65
N GLY A 209 -8.26 11.99 -6.13
CA GLY A 209 -6.84 11.91 -6.45
C GLY A 209 -6.09 10.77 -5.76
N PHE A 210 -6.74 9.98 -4.90
CA PHE A 210 -6.07 8.91 -4.14
C PHE A 210 -5.45 7.84 -5.06
N VAL A 211 -6.23 7.30 -6.00
CA VAL A 211 -5.72 6.27 -6.92
C VAL A 211 -4.68 6.87 -7.87
N LEU A 212 -4.88 8.10 -8.33
CA LEU A 212 -3.92 8.82 -9.14
C LEU A 212 -2.57 8.99 -8.41
N ALA A 213 -2.61 9.41 -7.13
CA ALA A 213 -1.42 9.58 -6.30
C ALA A 213 -0.71 8.25 -6.04
N LEU A 214 -1.45 7.17 -5.79
CA LEU A 214 -0.89 5.82 -5.69
C LEU A 214 -0.19 5.40 -6.99
N GLY A 215 -0.81 5.67 -8.14
CA GLY A 215 -0.22 5.42 -9.45
C GLY A 215 1.11 6.16 -9.62
N PHE A 216 1.18 7.45 -9.34
CA PHE A 216 2.44 8.20 -9.41
C PHE A 216 3.48 7.70 -8.40
N ALA A 217 3.07 7.28 -7.20
CA ALA A 217 3.96 6.66 -6.23
C ALA A 217 4.58 5.35 -6.77
N ALA A 218 3.87 4.61 -7.63
CA ALA A 218 4.38 3.41 -8.28
C ALA A 218 5.58 3.68 -9.21
N ILE A 219 5.64 4.86 -9.84
CA ILE A 219 6.78 5.29 -10.66
C ILE A 219 8.01 5.46 -9.76
N ALA A 220 7.88 6.25 -8.70
CA ALA A 220 8.98 6.49 -7.76
C ALA A 220 9.46 5.18 -7.12
N LEU A 221 8.53 4.33 -6.70
CA LEU A 221 8.85 3.01 -6.15
C LEU A 221 9.51 2.11 -7.19
N SER A 222 9.11 2.15 -8.46
CA SER A 222 9.70 1.33 -9.53
C SER A 222 11.15 1.72 -9.80
N VAL A 223 11.45 3.02 -9.80
CA VAL A 223 12.82 3.52 -9.89
C VAL A 223 13.64 3.04 -8.70
N LEU A 224 13.13 3.22 -7.47
CA LEU A 224 13.85 2.92 -6.24
C LEU A 224 14.03 1.41 -5.98
N ALA A 225 13.00 0.60 -6.25
CA ALA A 225 12.92 -0.80 -5.87
C ALA A 225 13.32 -1.77 -6.99
N LEU A 226 13.13 -1.39 -8.26
CA LEU A 226 13.37 -2.29 -9.40
C LEU A 226 14.56 -1.82 -10.23
N LEU A 227 14.53 -0.59 -10.73
CA LEU A 227 15.57 -0.10 -11.66
C LEU A 227 16.91 0.12 -10.96
N LEU A 228 16.95 0.88 -9.86
CA LEU A 228 18.20 1.17 -9.17
C LEU A 228 18.86 -0.10 -8.61
N PRO A 229 18.17 -1.01 -7.89
CA PRO A 229 18.82 -2.20 -7.33
C PRO A 229 19.34 -3.15 -8.42
N SER A 230 18.61 -3.33 -9.52
CA SER A 230 19.06 -4.19 -10.63
C SER A 230 20.32 -3.63 -11.31
N LEU A 231 20.37 -2.32 -11.56
CA LEU A 231 21.55 -1.64 -12.11
C LEU A 231 22.74 -1.68 -11.15
N LEU A 232 22.52 -1.40 -9.87
CA LEU A 232 23.56 -1.44 -8.83
C LEU A 232 24.19 -2.82 -8.72
N VAL A 233 23.38 -3.88 -8.70
CA VAL A 233 23.88 -5.26 -8.66
C VAL A 233 24.63 -5.60 -9.95
N TRP A 234 24.15 -5.18 -11.12
CA TRP A 234 24.84 -5.42 -12.39
C TRP A 234 26.23 -4.77 -12.40
N LYS A 235 26.33 -3.49 -12.03
CA LYS A 235 27.60 -2.77 -11.97
C LYS A 235 28.54 -3.37 -10.92
N THR A 236 28.03 -3.68 -9.73
CA THR A 236 28.83 -4.24 -8.63
C THR A 236 29.40 -5.61 -8.97
N ARG A 237 28.63 -6.47 -9.65
CA ARG A 237 29.10 -7.80 -10.08
C ARG A 237 30.27 -7.77 -11.07
N ARG A 238 30.40 -6.69 -11.85
CA ARG A 238 31.53 -6.50 -12.79
C ARG A 238 32.80 -6.00 -12.08
N GLN A 239 32.63 -5.28 -10.96
CA GLN A 239 33.74 -4.63 -10.26
C GLN A 239 34.24 -5.44 -9.04
N HIS A 240 33.38 -6.24 -8.41
CA HIS A 240 33.68 -6.93 -7.17
C HIS A 240 33.12 -8.36 -7.15
N GLN A 241 33.85 -9.30 -6.54
CA GLN A 241 33.32 -10.61 -6.19
C GLN A 241 32.45 -10.51 -4.94
N ALA A 242 31.13 -10.46 -5.13
CA ALA A 242 30.18 -10.40 -4.03
C ALA A 242 30.08 -11.74 -3.28
N ARG A 243 30.13 -11.69 -1.94
CA ARG A 243 29.93 -12.83 -1.02
C ARG A 243 28.53 -13.47 -1.15
N TYR A 244 27.56 -12.73 -1.68
CA TYR A 244 26.21 -13.20 -1.96
C TYR A 244 25.80 -12.91 -3.40
N ARG A 245 25.15 -13.88 -4.04
CA ARG A 245 24.51 -13.71 -5.35
C ARG A 245 23.09 -14.27 -5.30
N VAL A 246 22.13 -13.46 -5.73
CA VAL A 246 20.75 -13.93 -5.95
C VAL A 246 20.72 -14.98 -7.05
N TRP A 247 19.87 -15.99 -6.86
CA TRP A 247 19.61 -17.03 -7.85
C TRP A 247 19.01 -16.43 -9.13
N GLY A 248 19.33 -17.00 -10.29
CA GLY A 248 18.88 -16.49 -11.60
C GLY A 248 19.84 -15.53 -12.32
N GLY A 249 21.00 -15.19 -11.74
CA GLY A 249 22.11 -14.59 -12.48
C GLY A 249 21.82 -13.23 -13.11
N THR A 250 22.30 -12.99 -14.33
CA THR A 250 22.03 -11.78 -15.11
C THR A 250 20.63 -11.74 -15.74
N PRO A 251 20.04 -12.87 -16.22
CA PRO A 251 18.66 -12.85 -16.73
C PRO A 251 17.64 -12.37 -15.70
N ALA A 252 17.75 -12.82 -14.45
CA ALA A 252 16.83 -12.37 -13.40
C ALA A 252 16.91 -10.85 -13.16
N LEU A 253 18.10 -10.26 -13.23
CA LEU A 253 18.26 -8.80 -13.11
C LEU A 253 17.64 -8.06 -14.29
N ALA A 254 17.79 -8.58 -15.50
CA ALA A 254 17.17 -8.01 -16.70
C ALA A 254 15.64 -8.06 -16.61
N VAL A 255 15.07 -9.17 -16.14
CA VAL A 255 13.62 -9.30 -15.91
C VAL A 255 13.13 -8.27 -14.91
N VAL A 256 13.80 -8.13 -13.75
CA VAL A 256 13.44 -7.11 -12.73
C VAL A 256 13.51 -5.70 -13.30
N PHE A 257 14.54 -5.39 -14.10
CA PHE A 257 14.68 -4.10 -14.75
C PHE A 257 13.52 -3.84 -15.74
N ILE A 258 13.22 -4.82 -16.59
CA ILE A 258 12.10 -4.73 -17.55
C ILE A 258 10.78 -4.55 -16.81
N CYS A 259 10.52 -5.30 -15.73
CA CYS A 259 9.31 -5.11 -14.91
C CYS A 259 9.18 -3.68 -14.38
N GLY A 260 10.28 -3.06 -13.94
CA GLY A 260 10.29 -1.66 -13.51
C GLY A 260 9.92 -0.69 -14.64
N ILE A 261 10.46 -0.91 -15.83
CA ILE A 261 10.09 -0.11 -17.02
C ILE A 261 8.63 -0.33 -17.39
N THR A 262 8.13 -1.57 -17.33
CA THR A 262 6.73 -1.90 -17.64
C THR A 262 5.77 -1.21 -16.68
N VAL A 263 6.03 -1.21 -15.37
CA VAL A 263 5.17 -0.51 -14.39
C VAL A 263 5.11 0.99 -14.69
N ILE A 264 6.25 1.61 -15.02
CA ILE A 264 6.30 3.02 -15.40
C ILE A 264 5.53 3.27 -16.70
N ALA A 265 5.73 2.43 -17.72
CA ALA A 265 5.06 2.55 -19.00
C ALA A 265 3.53 2.44 -18.86
N ILE A 266 3.04 1.48 -18.06
CA ILE A 266 1.62 1.34 -17.75
C ILE A 266 1.11 2.60 -17.06
N GLN A 267 1.79 3.10 -16.04
CA GLN A 267 1.35 4.29 -15.31
C GLN A 267 1.30 5.54 -16.20
N LEU A 268 2.28 5.70 -17.10
CA LEU A 268 2.27 6.77 -18.09
C LEU A 268 1.14 6.61 -19.11
N GLY A 269 0.85 5.38 -19.52
CA GLY A 269 -0.30 5.06 -20.39
C GLY A 269 -1.64 5.40 -19.75
N ILE A 270 -1.80 5.19 -18.44
CA ILE A 270 -2.97 5.64 -17.69
C ILE A 270 -3.02 7.17 -17.64
N ALA A 271 -1.90 7.82 -17.35
CA ALA A 271 -1.83 9.29 -17.25
C ALA A 271 -2.09 10.01 -18.59
N SER A 272 -1.75 9.38 -19.72
CA SER A 272 -2.01 9.91 -21.07
C SER A 272 -3.40 9.56 -21.62
N GLY A 273 -4.19 8.75 -20.90
CA GLY A 273 -5.51 8.28 -21.34
C GLY A 273 -5.47 7.13 -22.36
N MET A 274 -4.30 6.53 -22.62
CA MET A 274 -4.16 5.36 -23.50
C MET A 274 -4.63 4.06 -22.84
N LEU A 275 -4.59 4.00 -21.51
CA LEU A 275 -5.10 2.89 -20.70
C LEU A 275 -6.21 3.38 -19.77
N PRO A 276 -7.22 2.54 -19.46
CA PRO A 276 -8.28 2.92 -18.55
C PRO A 276 -7.74 3.12 -17.13
N ALA A 277 -8.19 4.17 -16.44
CA ALA A 277 -7.88 4.36 -15.03
C ALA A 277 -8.59 3.30 -14.17
N VAL A 278 -7.92 2.80 -13.13
CA VAL A 278 -8.52 1.87 -12.18
C VAL A 278 -9.31 2.66 -11.14
N GLY A 279 -10.58 2.93 -11.42
CA GLY A 279 -11.49 3.65 -10.50
C GLY A 279 -11.62 5.14 -10.78
#